data_AF-A0AAD4JEN3-F1
#
_entry.id   AF-A0AAD4JEN3-F1
#
_cell.length_a   1.000
_cell.length_b   1.000
_cell.length_c   1.000
_cell.angle_alpha   90.00
_cell.angle_beta   90.00
_cell.angle_gamma   90.00
#
_symmetry.space_group_name_H-M   'P 1'
#
loop_
_entity.id
_entity.type
_entity.pdbx_description
1 polymer ?
#
loop_
_entity_poly.entity_id
_entity_poly.type
_entity_poly.pdbx_seq_one_letter_code
_entity_poly.pdbx_strand_id
1 'polypeptide(L)'
;MAKTLWHIHEKKDSLWIKWAHIEYLKGRDIWQWKPHNRDSPLIKNLELIRNEIVQKNDDYLPAAQGVLNRWFKLGKRTFAVYHWLRQKEDKKIWQSFIWKAYVPQKYSFCMWLALLERLAKRDCLTYLRLDQLQDRYGKRSKIG
;
A
#
# COMPACT_ATOMS: atom_id res chain seq x y z
N MET A 1 0.07 -10.52 0.61
CA MET A 1 -1.30 -10.12 1.00
C MET A 1 -2.39 -10.97 0.37
N ALA A 2 -2.48 -11.12 -0.96
CA ALA A 2 -3.48 -12.02 -1.59
C ALA A 2 -3.39 -13.50 -1.13
N LYS A 3 -2.19 -13.99 -0.81
CA LYS A 3 -2.00 -15.32 -0.21
C LYS A 3 -2.65 -15.45 1.17
N THR A 4 -2.62 -14.39 1.95
CA THR A 4 -3.26 -14.32 3.27
C THR A 4 -4.78 -14.37 3.13
N LEU A 5 -5.33 -13.63 2.15
CA LEU A 5 -6.75 -13.71 1.79
C LEU A 5 -7.16 -15.14 1.43
N TRP A 6 -6.36 -15.81 0.58
CA TRP A 6 -6.58 -17.22 0.23
C TRP A 6 -6.57 -18.14 1.44
N HIS A 7 -5.61 -17.97 2.35
CA HIS A 7 -5.49 -18.79 3.55
C HIS A 7 -6.68 -18.63 4.51
N ILE A 8 -7.24 -17.42 4.63
CA ILE A 8 -8.44 -17.19 5.43
C ILE A 8 -9.66 -17.82 4.75
N HIS A 9 -9.78 -17.69 3.42
CA HIS A 9 -10.84 -18.34 2.63
C HIS A 9 -10.82 -19.88 2.74
N GLU A 10 -9.63 -20.48 2.63
CA GLU A 10 -9.44 -21.93 2.77
C GLU A 10 -9.57 -22.43 4.22
N LYS A 11 -9.75 -21.51 5.19
CA LYS A 11 -9.73 -21.82 6.63
C LYS A 11 -8.53 -22.67 7.03
N LYS A 12 -7.36 -22.36 6.47
CA LYS A 12 -6.15 -23.13 6.73
C LYS A 12 -5.87 -23.15 8.24
N ASP A 13 -5.48 -24.32 8.74
CA ASP A 13 -5.20 -24.56 10.17
C ASP A 13 -3.89 -23.89 10.64
N SER A 14 -3.88 -22.57 10.69
CA SER A 14 -2.86 -21.82 11.43
C SER A 14 -3.50 -21.06 12.58
N LEU A 15 -2.75 -20.93 13.67
CA LEU A 15 -3.21 -20.21 14.88
C LEU A 15 -3.67 -18.80 14.55
N TRP A 16 -2.89 -18.08 13.73
CA TRP A 16 -3.22 -16.72 13.30
C TRP A 16 -4.51 -16.67 12.47
N ILE A 17 -4.77 -17.65 11.58
CA ILE A 17 -5.99 -17.69 10.77
C ILE A 17 -7.21 -18.00 11.64
N LYS A 18 -7.09 -18.96 12.57
CA LYS A 18 -8.15 -19.28 13.53
C LYS A 18 -8.50 -18.07 14.39
N TRP A 19 -7.48 -17.40 14.92
CA TRP A 19 -7.66 -16.18 15.70
C TRP A 19 -8.30 -15.06 14.85
N ALA A 20 -7.85 -14.85 13.62
CA ALA A 20 -8.43 -13.84 12.72
C ALA A 20 -9.91 -14.11 12.40
N HIS A 21 -10.29 -15.38 12.24
CA HIS A 21 -11.69 -15.80 12.05
C HIS A 21 -12.57 -15.48 13.27
N ILE A 22 -12.04 -15.67 14.47
CA ILE A 22 -12.74 -15.37 15.72
C ILE A 22 -12.85 -13.86 15.93
N GLU A 23 -11.74 -13.14 15.79
CA GLU A 23 -11.65 -11.72 16.13
C GLU A 23 -12.30 -10.81 15.08
N TYR A 24 -11.90 -10.96 13.80
CA TYR A 24 -12.31 -10.05 12.73
C TYR A 24 -13.58 -10.51 12.02
N LEU A 25 -13.63 -11.79 11.62
CA LEU A 25 -14.76 -12.30 10.84
C LEU A 25 -15.98 -12.60 11.71
N LYS A 26 -15.78 -13.02 12.97
CA LYS A 26 -16.84 -13.37 13.92
C LYS A 26 -17.85 -14.37 13.34
N GLY A 27 -17.33 -15.38 12.62
CA GLY A 27 -18.13 -16.41 11.96
C GLY A 27 -18.73 -16.03 10.60
N ARG A 28 -18.46 -14.81 10.09
CA ARG A 28 -18.87 -14.40 8.75
C ARG A 28 -17.92 -14.89 7.67
N ASP A 29 -18.41 -14.95 6.44
CA ASP A 29 -17.58 -15.23 5.29
C ASP A 29 -16.73 -14.02 4.89
N ILE A 30 -15.51 -14.27 4.41
CA ILE A 30 -14.54 -13.24 4.05
C ILE A 30 -15.02 -12.39 2.87
N TRP A 31 -15.91 -12.92 2.03
CA TRP A 31 -16.43 -12.22 0.85
C TRP A 31 -17.51 -11.19 1.21
N GLN A 32 -18.26 -11.43 2.28
CA GLN A 32 -19.35 -10.55 2.74
C GLN A 32 -18.93 -9.64 3.91
N TRP A 33 -17.80 -9.95 4.55
CA TRP A 33 -17.30 -9.22 5.71
C TRP A 33 -16.84 -7.79 5.35
N LYS A 34 -16.92 -6.85 6.29
CA LYS A 34 -16.34 -5.51 6.16
C LYS A 34 -15.51 -5.18 7.40
N PRO A 35 -14.29 -4.63 7.24
CA PRO A 35 -13.46 -4.23 8.37
C PRO A 35 -14.09 -3.07 9.13
N HIS A 36 -13.83 -3.06 10.42
CA HIS A 36 -14.15 -1.94 11.28
C HIS A 36 -13.09 -0.84 11.17
N ASN A 37 -13.45 0.41 11.48
CA ASN A 37 -12.52 1.53 11.33
C ASN A 37 -11.31 1.43 12.29
N ARG A 38 -11.46 0.73 13.42
CA ARG A 38 -10.37 0.48 14.38
C ARG A 38 -9.52 -0.75 14.03
N ASP A 39 -9.86 -1.48 12.97
CA ASP A 39 -9.09 -2.66 12.58
C ASP A 39 -7.71 -2.29 12.06
N SER A 40 -6.80 -3.25 12.13
CA SER A 40 -5.42 -3.06 11.70
C SER A 40 -5.35 -2.71 10.20
N PRO A 41 -4.35 -1.93 9.77
CA PRO A 41 -4.16 -1.60 8.35
C PRO A 41 -4.06 -2.83 7.44
N LEU A 42 -3.54 -3.95 7.96
CA LEU A 42 -3.48 -5.22 7.23
C LEU A 42 -4.88 -5.71 6.84
N ILE A 43 -5.83 -5.64 7.77
CA ILE A 43 -7.21 -6.10 7.60
C ILE A 43 -7.96 -5.20 6.63
N LYS A 44 -7.73 -3.88 6.69
CA LYS A 44 -8.22 -2.93 5.68
C LYS A 44 -7.64 -3.21 4.29
N ASN A 45 -6.34 -3.51 4.20
CA ASN A 45 -5.70 -3.87 2.93
C ASN A 45 -6.22 -5.19 2.34
N LEU A 46 -6.66 -6.14 3.18
CA LEU A 46 -7.29 -7.38 2.71
C LEU A 46 -8.64 -7.10 2.04
N GLU A 47 -9.44 -6.19 2.60
CA GLU A 47 -10.67 -5.72 1.94
C GLU A 47 -10.37 -5.07 0.59
N LEU A 48 -9.39 -4.16 0.52
CA LEU A 48 -9.04 -3.49 -0.74
C LEU A 48 -8.67 -4.49 -1.83
N ILE A 49 -7.79 -5.45 -1.52
CA ILE A 49 -7.37 -6.49 -2.48
C ILE A 49 -8.56 -7.37 -2.87
N ARG A 50 -9.43 -7.74 -1.93
CA ARG A 50 -10.64 -8.51 -2.24
C ARG A 50 -11.52 -7.74 -3.23
N ASN A 51 -11.79 -6.46 -2.95
CA ASN A 51 -12.65 -5.62 -3.77
C ASN A 51 -12.03 -5.42 -5.18
N GLU A 52 -10.71 -5.23 -5.29
CA GLU A 52 -10.01 -5.19 -6.59
C GLU A 52 -10.18 -6.49 -7.38
N ILE A 53 -10.11 -7.65 -6.70
CA ILE A 53 -10.29 -8.94 -7.37
C ILE A 53 -11.72 -9.09 -7.87
N VAL A 54 -12.71 -8.70 -7.07
CA VAL A 54 -14.14 -8.76 -7.44
C VAL A 54 -14.41 -7.81 -8.62
N GLN A 55 -13.93 -6.58 -8.54
CA GLN A 55 -14.11 -5.56 -9.59
C GLN A 55 -13.51 -5.99 -10.94
N LYS A 56 -12.33 -6.64 -10.94
CA LYS A 56 -11.71 -7.13 -12.18
C LYS A 56 -12.38 -8.36 -12.78
N ASN A 57 -13.34 -8.97 -12.09
CA ASN A 57 -14.08 -10.14 -12.54
C ASN A 57 -15.59 -9.84 -12.63
N ASP A 58 -15.94 -8.62 -13.05
CA ASP A 58 -17.32 -8.18 -13.30
C ASP A 58 -18.27 -8.37 -12.10
N ASP A 59 -17.76 -8.15 -10.89
CA ASP A 59 -18.47 -8.30 -9.61
C ASP A 59 -19.02 -9.72 -9.32
N TYR A 60 -18.57 -10.72 -10.06
CA TYR A 60 -19.03 -12.10 -9.90
C TYR A 60 -18.16 -12.89 -8.90
N LEU A 61 -18.71 -13.15 -7.71
CA LEU A 61 -18.01 -13.81 -6.60
C LEU A 61 -17.41 -15.19 -6.94
N PRO A 62 -18.11 -16.10 -7.65
CA PRO A 62 -17.54 -17.40 -7.99
C PRO A 62 -16.35 -17.31 -8.96
N ALA A 63 -16.32 -16.33 -9.88
CA ALA A 63 -15.14 -16.09 -10.71
C ALA A 63 -13.96 -15.59 -9.87
N ALA A 64 -14.20 -14.64 -8.95
CA ALA A 64 -13.17 -14.14 -8.04
C ALA A 64 -12.56 -15.27 -7.18
N GLN A 65 -13.39 -16.16 -6.64
CA GLN A 65 -12.96 -17.35 -5.92
C GLN A 65 -12.19 -18.33 -6.83
N GLY A 66 -12.64 -18.52 -8.07
CA GLY A 66 -11.97 -19.36 -9.08
C GLY A 66 -10.58 -18.85 -9.44
N VAL A 67 -10.41 -17.52 -9.55
CA VAL A 67 -9.10 -16.88 -9.77
C VAL A 67 -8.17 -17.10 -8.57
N LEU A 68 -8.68 -16.94 -7.35
CA LEU A 68 -7.92 -17.19 -6.12
C LEU A 68 -7.46 -18.66 -6.03
N ASN A 69 -8.37 -19.61 -6.29
CA ASN A 69 -8.07 -21.04 -6.39
C ASN A 69 -6.99 -21.29 -7.45
N ARG A 70 -7.15 -20.70 -8.64
CA ARG A 70 -6.19 -20.85 -9.75
C ARG A 70 -4.81 -20.31 -9.40
N TRP A 71 -4.71 -19.28 -8.57
CA TRP A 71 -3.42 -18.73 -8.16
C TRP A 71 -2.73 -19.59 -7.11
N PHE A 72 -3.47 -20.05 -6.10
CA PHE A 72 -2.86 -20.64 -4.91
C PHE A 72 -2.96 -22.16 -4.82
N LYS A 73 -4.01 -22.80 -5.35
CA LYS A 73 -4.08 -24.28 -5.44
C LYS A 73 -3.26 -24.84 -6.58
N LEU A 74 -3.32 -24.22 -7.77
CA LEU A 74 -2.55 -24.65 -8.94
C LEU A 74 -1.09 -24.16 -8.93
N GLY A 75 -0.66 -23.51 -7.84
CA GLY A 75 0.76 -23.18 -7.63
C GLY A 75 1.33 -22.09 -8.54
N LYS A 76 0.58 -21.02 -8.85
CA LYS A 76 1.17 -19.89 -9.60
C LYS A 76 2.21 -19.15 -8.75
N ARG A 77 3.27 -18.67 -9.42
CA ARG A 77 4.28 -17.80 -8.81
C ARG A 77 3.65 -16.50 -8.30
N THR A 78 4.02 -16.09 -7.08
CA THR A 78 3.63 -14.83 -6.44
C THR A 78 3.82 -13.60 -7.33
N PHE A 79 4.80 -13.65 -8.24
CA PHE A 79 5.05 -12.62 -9.25
C PHE A 79 3.87 -12.40 -10.22
N ALA A 80 3.25 -13.47 -10.71
CA ALA A 80 2.12 -13.36 -11.64
C ALA A 80 0.89 -12.74 -10.95
N VAL A 81 0.66 -13.10 -9.69
CA VAL A 81 -0.40 -12.52 -8.86
C VAL A 81 -0.14 -11.04 -8.61
N TYR A 82 1.10 -10.67 -8.28
CA TYR A 82 1.49 -9.28 -8.09
C TYR A 82 1.25 -8.45 -9.34
N HIS A 83 1.69 -8.94 -10.51
CA HIS A 83 1.48 -8.23 -11.78
C HIS A 83 0.02 -8.11 -12.17
N TRP A 84 -0.81 -9.10 -11.81
CA TRP A 84 -2.24 -9.04 -12.05
C TRP A 84 -2.93 -8.01 -11.13
N LEU A 85 -2.54 -7.94 -9.86
CA LEU A 85 -3.13 -7.00 -8.90
C LEU A 85 -2.73 -5.57 -9.18
N ARG A 86 -1.43 -5.35 -9.42
CA ARG A 86 -0.85 -4.02 -9.66
C ARG A 86 -1.63 -3.29 -10.75
N GLN A 87 -2.17 -2.11 -10.43
CA GLN A 87 -2.68 -1.19 -11.43
C GLN A 87 -1.56 -0.89 -12.43
N LYS A 88 -1.83 -1.09 -13.72
CA LYS A 88 -0.87 -0.90 -14.79
C LYS A 88 -0.73 0.61 -15.01
N GLU A 89 -0.05 1.31 -14.09
CA GLU A 89 0.42 2.66 -14.37
C GLU A 89 1.32 2.57 -15.59
N ASP A 90 1.01 3.37 -16.61
CA ASP A 90 1.87 3.48 -17.78
C ASP A 90 3.28 3.81 -17.31
N LYS A 91 4.27 3.11 -17.88
CA LYS A 91 5.68 3.38 -17.59
C LYS A 91 5.90 4.87 -17.85
N LYS A 92 6.08 5.63 -16.79
CA LYS A 92 6.18 7.07 -16.93
C LYS A 92 7.44 7.38 -17.75
N ILE A 93 7.29 8.18 -18.80
CA ILE A 93 8.32 8.45 -19.82
C ILE A 93 9.65 8.94 -19.17
N TRP A 94 9.54 9.64 -18.05
CA TRP A 94 10.67 10.15 -17.28
C TRP A 94 11.47 9.08 -16.53
N GLN A 95 10.88 7.92 -16.22
CA GLN A 95 11.58 6.81 -15.55
C GLN A 95 12.71 6.28 -16.46
N SER A 96 12.46 6.11 -17.75
CA SER A 96 13.49 5.72 -18.72
C SER A 96 14.54 6.81 -18.97
N PHE A 97 14.24 8.06 -18.64
CA PHE A 97 15.15 9.19 -18.82
C PHE A 97 16.13 9.32 -17.63
N ILE A 98 15.63 9.17 -16.40
CA ILE A 98 16.40 9.40 -15.17
C ILE A 98 17.36 8.27 -14.84
N TRP A 99 16.97 7.02 -15.15
CA TRP A 99 17.73 5.83 -14.77
C TRP A 99 18.67 5.33 -15.87
N LYS A 100 19.07 6.20 -16.82
CA LYS A 100 20.11 5.86 -17.80
C LYS A 100 21.48 5.78 -17.11
N ALA A 101 22.27 4.75 -17.44
CA ALA A 101 23.58 4.49 -16.84
C ALA A 101 24.59 5.65 -16.98
N TYR A 102 24.39 6.53 -17.97
CA TYR A 102 25.22 7.71 -18.20
C TYR A 102 25.01 8.83 -17.15
N VAL A 103 23.85 8.86 -16.47
CA VAL A 103 23.57 9.90 -15.47
C VAL A 103 24.16 9.47 -14.12
N PRO A 104 25.04 10.29 -13.50
CA PRO A 104 25.55 9.97 -12.18
C PRO A 104 24.40 9.90 -11.16
N GLN A 105 24.42 8.88 -10.30
CA GLN A 105 23.33 8.57 -9.34
C GLN A 105 22.86 9.78 -8.52
N LYS A 106 23.77 10.68 -8.13
CA LYS A 106 23.45 11.89 -7.37
C LYS A 106 22.49 12.84 -8.11
N TYR A 107 22.60 12.96 -9.43
CA TYR A 107 21.73 13.81 -10.23
C TYR A 107 20.40 13.12 -10.57
N SER A 108 20.42 11.82 -10.86
CA SER A 108 19.20 11.02 -11.08
C SER A 108 18.29 11.07 -9.86
N PHE A 109 18.85 10.97 -8.65
CA PHE A 109 18.10 11.02 -7.41
C PHE A 109 17.44 12.40 -7.18
N CYS A 110 18.19 13.50 -7.36
CA CYS A 110 17.65 14.85 -7.26
C CYS A 110 16.56 15.12 -8.31
N MET A 111 16.77 14.67 -9.55
CA MET A 111 15.80 14.83 -10.64
C MET A 111 14.53 13.99 -10.42
N TRP A 112 14.67 12.78 -9.86
CA TRP A 112 13.55 11.94 -9.45
C TRP A 112 12.71 12.61 -8.35
N LEU A 113 13.34 13.19 -7.34
CA LEU A 113 12.65 13.94 -6.28
C LEU A 113 11.95 15.20 -6.82
N ALA A 114 12.60 15.91 -7.75
CA ALA A 114 12.03 17.09 -8.38
C ALA A 114 10.77 16.75 -9.19
N LEU A 115 10.77 15.67 -9.96
CA LEU A 115 9.62 15.23 -10.75
C LEU A 115 8.49 14.62 -9.91
N LEU A 116 8.82 14.09 -8.72
CA LEU A 116 7.82 13.69 -7.74
C LEU A 116 7.26 14.86 -6.92
N GLU A 117 7.72 16.10 -7.18
CA GLU A 117 7.40 17.30 -6.38
C GLU A 117 7.67 17.17 -4.88
N ARG A 118 8.45 16.16 -4.49
CA ARG A 118 8.86 15.89 -3.10
C ARG A 118 10.12 16.65 -2.70
N LEU A 119 10.71 17.40 -3.63
CA LEU A 119 11.75 18.36 -3.34
C LEU A 119 11.10 19.55 -2.62
N ALA A 120 11.60 19.92 -1.45
CA ALA A 120 11.11 21.09 -0.72
C ALA A 120 11.20 22.34 -1.63
N LYS A 121 10.06 22.78 -2.17
CA LYS A 121 9.96 24.02 -2.92
C LYS A 121 10.29 25.17 -1.95
N ARG A 122 10.88 26.25 -2.45
CA ARG A 122 11.40 27.38 -1.64
C ARG A 122 10.40 27.94 -0.63
N ASP A 123 9.10 27.74 -0.82
CA ASP A 123 8.05 28.15 0.14
C ASP A 123 8.09 27.38 1.47
N CYS A 124 8.63 26.15 1.49
CA CYS A 124 8.80 25.34 2.71
C CYS A 124 10.10 25.69 3.47
N LEU A 125 11.07 26.30 2.78
CA LEU A 125 12.28 26.86 3.41
C LEU A 125 11.95 28.09 4.28
N THR A 126 10.93 28.86 3.89
CA THR A 126 10.43 29.99 4.70
C THR A 126 9.89 29.48 6.05
N TYR A 127 9.15 28.36 6.04
CA TYR A 127 8.64 27.73 7.26
C TYR A 127 9.75 27.22 8.18
N LEU A 128 10.74 26.50 7.64
CA LEU A 128 11.89 26.02 8.42
C LEU A 128 12.74 27.17 8.99
N ARG A 129 12.82 28.31 8.29
CA ARG A 129 13.57 29.48 8.76
C ARG A 129 12.81 30.28 9.81
N LEU A 130 11.48 30.29 9.78
CA LEU A 130 10.64 30.94 10.79
C LEU A 130 10.66 30.19 12.12
N ASP A 131 10.61 28.86 12.12
CA ASP A 131 10.74 28.05 13.35
C ASP A 131 12.10 28.28 14.04
N GLN A 132 13.18 28.33 13.26
CA GLN A 132 14.54 28.60 13.78
C GLN A 132 14.71 30.02 14.35
N LEU A 133 13.88 30.98 13.92
CA LEU A 133 13.85 32.33 14.49
C LEU A 133 12.95 32.38 15.73
N GLN A 134 11.81 31.69 15.72
CA GLN A 134 10.90 31.64 16.86
C GLN A 134 11.54 30.97 18.10
N ASP A 135 12.35 29.92 17.89
CA ASP A 135 13.15 29.30 18.96
C ASP A 135 14.24 30.22 19.53
N ARG A 136 14.74 31.19 18.74
CA ARG A 136 15.73 32.18 19.20
C ARG A 136 15.11 33.38 19.91
N TYR A 137 13.87 33.74 19.59
CA TYR A 137 13.15 34.85 20.26
C TYR A 137 12.25 34.40 21.42
N GLY A 138 11.90 33.12 21.52
CA GLY A 138 11.07 32.56 22.60
C GLY A 138 11.75 32.35 23.96
N LYS A 139 13.06 32.58 24.08
CA LYS A 139 13.84 32.41 25.33
C LYS A 139 14.18 33.71 26.07
N ARG A 140 13.52 34.83 25.78
CA ARG A 140 13.61 36.08 26.57
C ARG A 140 12.23 36.67 26.85
N SER A 141 11.45 36.02 27.73
CA SER A 141 10.41 36.72 28.50
C SER A 141 10.08 35.95 29.77
N LYS A 142 11.05 35.94 30.70
CA LYS A 142 10.86 35.78 32.14
C LYS A 142 12.06 36.43 32.80
N ILE A 143 11.94 37.68 33.21
CA ILE A 143 12.57 38.36 34.35
C ILE A 143 12.03 39.80 34.29
N GLY A 144 11.38 40.24 35.36
CA GLY A 144 10.86 41.60 35.54
C GLY A 144 9.47 41.58 36.13
#